data_AF-A0AA88UP61-F1
#
_entry.id   AF-A0AA88UP61-F1
#
_cell.length_a   1.000
_cell.length_b   1.000
_cell.length_c   1.000
_cell.angle_alpha   90.00
_cell.angle_beta   90.00
_cell.angle_gamma   90.00
#
_symmetry.space_group_name_H-M   'P 1'
#
loop_
_entity.id
_entity.type
_entity.pdbx_description
1 polymer ?
#
loop_
_entity_poly.entity_id
_entity_poly.type
_entity_poly.pdbx_seq_one_letter_code
_entity_poly.pdbx_strand_id
1 'polypeptide(L)'
;ATSGIFLGPFAPHLVTQREKRRNNGRSVYLCKATLHNDCVVPYNPYLFAKFNCHINVEICSSIKAVKYLYKYIYKGHDRVLFQVVSQETNVSVDEISQFQSARWVSPPESAWHFFGFLLNDISPSVVALHLHLPNLQSLLNRDGPTYLYSKFPKHHVWNYGYLPWEPRHLCLSVGRILCTNPAEGERYYLRLVLLHVRGPTSFNALKTVDGAYGLLEGDNAIEEFLQEGSTFQMPYALRRLFVTLLVHYEVGNPRFLLEKFSTQLSEDFQCTYGSNEKLVHYKMITSISQSIESVGKQQADFDLPLVSYEDI
;
A
#
# COMPACT_ATOMS: atom_id res chain seq x y z
N ALA A 1 -3.89 -10.33 -9.72
CA ALA A 1 -4.32 -9.11 -10.42
C ALA A 1 -5.74 -8.79 -10.00
N THR A 2 -5.95 -7.75 -9.19
CA THR A 2 -7.27 -7.39 -8.65
C THR A 2 -7.97 -6.47 -9.66
N SER A 3 -8.83 -7.03 -10.49
CA SER A 3 -9.64 -6.28 -11.46
C SER A 3 -10.80 -5.59 -10.72
N GLY A 4 -10.71 -4.27 -10.55
CA GLY A 4 -11.81 -3.43 -10.06
C GLY A 4 -12.72 -2.97 -11.21
N ILE A 5 -14.03 -2.97 -10.99
CA ILE A 5 -15.03 -2.44 -11.92
C ILE A 5 -15.25 -0.97 -11.57
N PHE A 6 -15.04 -0.06 -12.53
CA PHE A 6 -15.30 1.38 -12.37
C PHE A 6 -16.73 1.74 -12.76
N LEU A 7 -17.33 2.73 -12.07
CA LEU A 7 -18.60 3.36 -12.40
C LEU A 7 -18.41 4.87 -12.29
N GLY A 8 -18.54 5.61 -13.39
CA GLY A 8 -18.44 7.07 -13.42
C GLY A 8 -19.53 7.70 -14.29
N PRO A 9 -19.92 8.96 -14.04
CA PRO A 9 -20.92 9.65 -14.86
C PRO A 9 -20.36 9.89 -16.27
N PHE A 10 -21.17 9.53 -17.27
CA PHE A 10 -20.79 9.53 -18.68
C PHE A 10 -20.90 10.95 -19.29
N ALA A 11 -19.84 11.40 -19.97
CA ALA A 11 -19.86 12.58 -20.83
C ALA A 11 -20.16 12.12 -22.28
N PRO A 12 -21.33 12.46 -22.86
CA PRO A 12 -21.82 11.85 -24.10
C PRO A 12 -21.13 12.28 -25.41
N HIS A 13 -20.04 13.05 -25.35
CA HIS A 13 -19.50 13.73 -26.53
C HIS A 13 -18.19 13.16 -27.08
N LEU A 14 -17.62 12.10 -26.50
CA LEU A 14 -16.34 11.55 -26.95
C LEU A 14 -16.32 10.03 -26.85
N VAL A 15 -16.93 9.32 -27.81
CA VAL A 15 -16.56 7.92 -28.06
C VAL A 15 -15.20 7.95 -28.77
N THR A 16 -14.13 7.69 -28.04
CA THR A 16 -12.78 7.69 -28.59
C THR A 16 -12.56 6.43 -29.44
N GLN A 17 -11.60 6.44 -30.39
CA GLN A 17 -11.33 5.28 -31.27
C GLN A 17 -11.06 3.96 -30.51
N ARG A 18 -10.68 4.03 -29.21
CA ARG A 18 -10.42 2.85 -28.36
C ARG A 18 -11.67 2.13 -27.88
N GLU A 19 -12.85 2.76 -27.93
CA GLU A 19 -14.09 2.24 -27.34
C GLU A 19 -15.05 1.64 -28.39
N LYS A 20 -14.60 1.46 -29.63
CA LYS A 20 -15.44 0.90 -30.70
C LYS A 20 -15.56 -0.62 -30.60
N ARG A 21 -16.78 -1.14 -30.63
CA ARG A 21 -17.05 -2.58 -30.74
C ARG A 21 -16.62 -3.11 -32.11
N ARG A 22 -16.31 -4.41 -32.17
CA ARG A 22 -16.16 -5.12 -33.46
C ARG A 22 -17.49 -5.12 -34.19
N ASN A 23 -17.43 -4.83 -35.49
CA ASN A 23 -18.62 -4.80 -36.33
C ASN A 23 -19.20 -6.21 -36.49
N ASN A 24 -20.48 -6.36 -36.17
CA ASN A 24 -21.23 -7.61 -36.29
C ASN A 24 -22.26 -7.58 -37.44
N GLY A 25 -22.15 -6.59 -38.33
CA GLY A 25 -23.02 -6.42 -39.51
C GLY A 25 -24.40 -5.83 -39.20
N ARG A 26 -24.73 -5.54 -37.94
CA ARG A 26 -26.02 -4.97 -37.57
C ARG A 26 -26.02 -3.44 -37.75
N SER A 27 -27.05 -2.93 -38.40
CA SER A 27 -27.29 -1.49 -38.56
C SER A 27 -28.76 -1.15 -38.28
N VAL A 28 -28.99 0.07 -37.83
CA VAL A 28 -30.33 0.62 -37.58
C VAL A 28 -30.39 2.01 -38.20
N TYR A 29 -31.46 2.30 -38.91
CA TYR A 29 -31.70 3.62 -39.48
C TYR A 29 -32.46 4.50 -38.48
N LEU A 30 -31.79 5.53 -37.93
CA LEU A 30 -32.35 6.45 -36.95
C LEU A 30 -32.02 7.89 -37.34
N CYS A 31 -33.00 8.80 -37.25
CA CYS A 31 -32.81 10.24 -37.47
C CYS A 31 -32.04 10.59 -38.77
N LYS A 32 -32.41 9.94 -39.88
CA LYS A 32 -31.79 10.10 -41.22
C LYS A 32 -30.32 9.64 -41.33
N ALA A 33 -29.81 8.89 -40.36
CA ALA A 33 -28.49 8.30 -40.39
C ALA A 33 -28.54 6.79 -40.18
N THR A 34 -27.70 6.05 -40.91
CA THR A 34 -27.53 4.61 -40.71
C THR A 34 -26.49 4.38 -39.62
N LEU A 35 -26.94 4.11 -38.41
CA LEU A 35 -26.08 3.81 -37.28
C LEU A 35 -25.67 2.33 -37.32
N HIS A 36 -24.38 2.08 -37.19
CA HIS A 36 -23.81 0.74 -37.19
C HIS A 36 -23.54 0.31 -35.73
N ASN A 37 -23.41 -0.99 -35.49
CA ASN A 37 -23.05 -1.53 -34.17
C ASN A 37 -21.78 -0.90 -33.56
N ASP A 38 -20.90 -0.38 -34.41
CA ASP A 38 -19.63 0.27 -34.08
C ASP A 38 -19.84 1.64 -33.40
N CYS A 39 -21.04 2.21 -33.54
CA CYS A 39 -21.48 3.43 -32.87
C CYS A 39 -22.05 3.16 -31.46
N VAL A 40 -22.16 1.88 -31.06
CA VAL A 40 -22.68 1.48 -29.75
C VAL A 40 -21.54 1.23 -28.78
N VAL A 41 -21.52 1.95 -27.66
CA VAL A 41 -20.53 1.77 -26.59
C VAL A 41 -20.59 0.34 -26.03
N PRO A 42 -19.43 -0.32 -25.80
CA PRO A 42 -19.36 -1.58 -25.10
C PRO A 42 -20.07 -1.52 -23.74
N TYR A 43 -21.01 -2.45 -23.51
CA TYR A 43 -21.70 -2.61 -22.23
C TYR A 43 -21.68 -4.08 -21.81
N ASN A 44 -21.73 -4.31 -20.50
CA ASN A 44 -21.90 -5.64 -19.92
C ASN A 44 -23.40 -5.87 -19.63
N PRO A 45 -24.07 -6.83 -20.32
CA PRO A 45 -25.50 -7.08 -20.15
C PRO A 45 -25.91 -7.41 -18.71
N TYR A 46 -25.06 -8.13 -17.98
CA TYR A 46 -25.33 -8.50 -16.58
C TYR A 46 -25.35 -7.27 -15.67
N LEU A 47 -24.36 -6.39 -15.82
CA LEU A 47 -24.29 -5.17 -15.01
C LEU A 47 -25.39 -4.18 -15.38
N PHE A 48 -25.68 -4.03 -16.67
CA PHE A 48 -26.81 -3.23 -17.15
C PHE A 48 -28.13 -3.70 -16.54
N ALA A 49 -28.40 -5.01 -16.57
CA ALA A 49 -29.62 -5.57 -15.98
C ALA A 49 -29.66 -5.42 -14.45
N LYS A 50 -28.52 -5.58 -13.78
CA LYS A 50 -28.42 -5.52 -12.31
C LYS A 50 -28.65 -4.11 -11.76
N PHE A 51 -28.15 -3.08 -12.45
CA PHE A 51 -28.17 -1.70 -11.96
C PHE A 51 -29.09 -0.77 -12.76
N ASN A 52 -29.76 -1.28 -13.79
CA ASN A 52 -30.67 -0.56 -14.67
C ASN A 52 -30.08 0.76 -15.23
N CYS A 53 -28.77 0.77 -15.51
CA CYS A 53 -28.06 1.93 -16.01
C CYS A 53 -26.94 1.51 -16.97
N HIS A 54 -26.53 2.43 -17.85
CA HIS A 54 -25.43 2.19 -18.79
C HIS A 54 -24.09 2.24 -18.06
N ILE A 55 -23.41 1.10 -18.00
CA ILE A 55 -22.17 0.92 -17.22
C ILE A 55 -20.99 0.74 -18.16
N ASN A 56 -20.02 1.65 -18.09
CA ASN A 56 -18.69 1.47 -18.68
C ASN A 56 -17.81 0.65 -17.72
N VAL A 57 -17.15 -0.41 -18.20
CA VAL A 57 -16.26 -1.26 -17.39
C VAL A 57 -14.85 -1.14 -17.91
N GLU A 58 -13.97 -0.56 -17.09
CA GLU A 58 -12.54 -0.43 -17.41
C GLU A 58 -11.70 -1.31 -16.49
N ILE A 59 -10.81 -2.13 -17.07
CA ILE A 59 -9.84 -2.93 -16.32
C ILE A 59 -8.61 -2.08 -16.06
N CYS A 60 -8.48 -1.57 -14.84
CA CYS A 60 -7.30 -0.84 -14.41
C CYS A 60 -6.23 -1.81 -13.88
N SER A 61 -5.08 -1.89 -14.57
CA SER A 61 -3.93 -2.72 -14.15
C SER A 61 -2.95 -1.99 -13.22
N SER A 62 -3.08 -0.67 -13.05
CA SER A 62 -2.13 0.15 -12.28
C SER A 62 -2.67 0.53 -10.90
N ILE A 63 -1.81 0.43 -9.88
CA ILE A 63 -2.09 0.92 -8.52
C ILE A 63 -2.35 2.44 -8.46
N LYS A 64 -1.91 3.20 -9.49
CA LYS A 64 -2.19 4.63 -9.62
C LYS A 64 -3.69 4.90 -9.75
N ALA A 65 -4.42 4.07 -10.50
CA ALA A 65 -5.87 4.21 -10.66
C ALA A 65 -6.61 3.92 -9.35
N VAL A 66 -6.17 2.92 -8.60
CA VAL A 66 -6.71 2.60 -7.26
C VAL A 66 -6.46 3.75 -6.28
N LYS A 67 -5.23 4.30 -6.25
CA LYS A 67 -4.91 5.49 -5.45
C LYS A 67 -5.76 6.69 -5.86
N TYR A 68 -5.98 6.89 -7.15
CA TYR A 68 -6.83 7.96 -7.66
C TYR A 68 -8.27 7.77 -7.16
N LEU A 69 -8.87 6.58 -7.28
CA LEU A 69 -10.22 6.31 -6.78
C LEU A 69 -10.35 6.61 -5.28
N TYR A 70 -9.46 6.05 -4.46
CA TYR A 70 -9.48 6.32 -3.02
C TYR A 70 -9.20 7.78 -2.69
N LYS A 71 -8.40 8.48 -3.51
CA LYS A 71 -8.25 9.92 -3.38
C LYS A 71 -9.60 10.61 -3.55
N TYR A 72 -10.45 10.26 -4.51
CA TYR A 72 -11.77 10.92 -4.64
C TYR A 72 -12.79 10.49 -3.59
N ILE A 73 -12.71 9.25 -3.09
CA ILE A 73 -13.59 8.79 -1.99
C ILE A 73 -13.22 9.48 -0.66
N TYR A 74 -11.92 9.66 -0.40
CA TYR A 74 -11.43 10.25 0.85
C TYR A 74 -11.05 11.74 0.76
N LYS A 75 -11.00 12.32 -0.44
CA LYS A 75 -10.88 13.76 -0.61
C LYS A 75 -12.16 14.35 -0.02
N GLY A 76 -11.99 15.07 1.09
CA GLY A 76 -13.08 15.74 1.76
C GLY A 76 -13.85 16.61 0.78
N HIS A 77 -15.13 16.81 1.09
CA HIS A 77 -16.06 17.54 0.26
C HIS A 77 -15.58 18.98 0.04
N ASP A 78 -15.80 19.50 -1.15
CA ASP A 78 -15.50 20.89 -1.46
C ASP A 78 -16.31 21.79 -0.51
N ARG A 79 -15.63 22.75 0.11
CA ARG A 79 -16.24 23.70 1.04
C ARG A 79 -16.30 25.08 0.41
N VAL A 80 -17.44 25.72 0.56
CA VAL A 80 -17.65 27.11 0.17
C VAL A 80 -17.72 27.93 1.45
N LEU A 81 -17.02 29.07 1.44
CA LEU A 81 -17.18 30.12 2.42
C LEU A 81 -18.18 31.13 1.87
N PHE A 82 -19.23 31.40 2.63
CA PHE A 82 -20.20 32.44 2.29
C PHE A 82 -20.54 33.28 3.52
N GLN A 83 -20.92 34.53 3.25
CA GLN A 83 -21.32 35.49 4.27
C GLN A 83 -22.83 35.64 4.24
N VAL A 84 -23.48 35.49 5.39
CA VAL A 84 -24.92 35.75 5.52
C VAL A 84 -25.08 37.21 5.95
N VAL A 85 -25.53 38.07 5.04
CA VAL A 85 -25.80 39.48 5.33
C VAL A 85 -27.24 39.62 5.80
N SER A 86 -27.46 39.93 7.07
CA SER A 86 -28.76 40.36 7.59
C SER A 86 -28.97 41.85 7.27
N GLN A 87 -30.21 42.25 6.94
CA GLN A 87 -30.55 43.64 6.59
C GLN A 87 -30.72 44.56 7.81
N GLU A 88 -30.47 44.07 9.02
CA GLU A 88 -30.65 44.84 10.26
C GLU A 88 -29.38 45.64 10.59
N THR A 89 -29.48 46.97 10.52
CA THR A 89 -28.34 47.90 10.49
C THR A 89 -27.79 48.34 11.85
N ASN A 90 -28.23 47.75 12.98
CA ASN A 90 -27.96 48.32 14.31
C ASN A 90 -27.38 47.37 15.37
N VAL A 91 -26.77 46.25 14.97
CA VAL A 91 -26.05 45.36 15.91
C VAL A 91 -24.57 45.33 15.54
N SER A 92 -23.68 45.39 16.54
CA SER A 92 -22.24 45.23 16.36
C SER A 92 -21.94 43.95 15.57
N VAL A 93 -21.44 44.12 14.36
CA VAL A 93 -21.15 43.03 13.44
C VAL A 93 -19.82 42.38 13.83
N ASP A 94 -19.89 41.13 14.27
CA ASP A 94 -18.71 40.28 14.41
C ASP A 94 -18.39 39.62 13.07
N GLU A 95 -17.33 40.11 12.40
CA GLU A 95 -16.89 39.63 11.08
C GLU A 95 -16.60 38.13 11.08
N ILE A 96 -16.15 37.54 12.20
CA ILE A 96 -15.74 36.14 12.29
C ILE A 96 -16.95 35.19 12.30
N SER A 97 -18.04 35.56 12.97
CA SER A 97 -19.27 34.74 13.00
C SER A 97 -20.11 34.86 11.73
N GLN A 98 -19.88 35.87 10.90
CA GLN A 98 -20.60 36.04 9.63
C GLN A 98 -20.11 35.11 8.51
N PHE A 99 -18.85 34.68 8.54
CA PHE A 99 -18.33 33.72 7.56
C PHE A 99 -18.69 32.30 7.95
N GLN A 100 -19.61 31.70 7.19
CA GLN A 100 -19.96 30.29 7.35
C GLN A 100 -19.23 29.45 6.30
N SER A 101 -18.65 28.34 6.74
CA SER A 101 -18.12 27.31 5.86
C SER A 101 -19.17 26.21 5.72
N ALA A 102 -19.68 26.01 4.51
CA ALA A 102 -20.56 24.88 4.21
C ALA A 102 -19.96 23.95 3.16
N ARG A 103 -20.45 22.72 3.18
CA ARG A 103 -20.13 21.70 2.18
C ARG A 103 -21.01 21.90 0.95
N TRP A 104 -20.40 21.87 -0.23
CA TRP A 104 -21.08 21.69 -1.50
C TRP A 104 -21.63 20.24 -1.55
N VAL A 105 -22.97 20.04 -1.64
CA VAL A 105 -23.59 18.71 -1.95
C VAL A 105 -24.36 18.68 -3.29
N SER A 106 -23.86 17.95 -4.32
CA SER A 106 -24.41 17.95 -5.71
C SER A 106 -25.91 17.62 -5.76
N PRO A 107 -26.73 18.12 -6.72
CA PRO A 107 -28.16 17.77 -6.76
C PRO A 107 -28.43 16.25 -6.78
N PRO A 108 -27.65 15.41 -7.50
CA PRO A 108 -27.76 13.96 -7.41
C PRO A 108 -27.40 13.40 -6.04
N GLU A 109 -26.32 13.89 -5.41
CA GLU A 109 -25.88 13.48 -4.06
C GLU A 109 -26.89 13.90 -2.98
N SER A 110 -27.47 15.10 -3.10
CA SER A 110 -28.51 15.61 -2.22
C SER A 110 -29.78 14.78 -2.32
N ALA A 111 -30.18 14.35 -3.52
CA ALA A 111 -31.29 13.43 -3.71
C ALA A 111 -30.98 12.07 -3.05
N TRP A 112 -29.75 11.57 -3.21
CA TRP A 112 -29.30 10.33 -2.57
C TRP A 112 -29.40 10.40 -1.04
N HIS A 113 -28.97 11.52 -0.46
CA HIS A 113 -29.13 11.80 0.97
C HIS A 113 -30.60 11.91 1.39
N PHE A 114 -31.42 12.63 0.61
CA PHE A 114 -32.85 12.81 0.87
C PHE A 114 -33.61 11.48 0.90
N PHE A 115 -33.24 10.54 0.02
CA PHE A 115 -33.82 9.19 0.00
C PHE A 115 -33.17 8.21 1.00
N GLY A 116 -32.16 8.64 1.77
CA GLY A 116 -31.52 7.81 2.80
C GLY A 116 -30.62 6.70 2.25
N PHE A 117 -30.17 6.80 1.00
CA PHE A 117 -29.29 5.81 0.41
C PHE A 117 -27.86 5.93 0.93
N LEU A 118 -27.23 4.79 1.21
CA LEU A 118 -25.81 4.72 1.56
C LEU A 118 -24.96 5.14 0.35
N LEU A 119 -24.15 6.19 0.52
CA LEU A 119 -23.22 6.66 -0.52
C LEU A 119 -22.01 5.73 -0.67
N ASN A 120 -21.56 5.16 0.44
CA ASN A 120 -20.47 4.22 0.51
C ASN A 120 -20.68 3.24 1.67
N ASP A 121 -20.21 2.02 1.48
CA ASP A 121 -20.11 1.02 2.54
C ASP A 121 -18.73 0.35 2.44
N ILE A 122 -18.10 0.11 3.59
CA ILE A 122 -16.78 -0.54 3.69
C ILE A 122 -16.96 -1.80 4.51
N SER A 123 -16.99 -2.95 3.84
CA SER A 123 -17.08 -4.26 4.46
C SER A 123 -15.86 -5.11 4.09
N PRO A 124 -15.06 -5.59 5.05
CA PRO A 124 -15.15 -5.37 6.50
C PRO A 124 -14.66 -3.97 6.91
N SER A 125 -15.10 -3.48 8.07
CA SER A 125 -14.66 -2.17 8.58
C SER A 125 -13.16 -2.14 8.82
N VAL A 126 -12.51 -1.01 8.52
CA VAL A 126 -11.06 -0.83 8.72
C VAL A 126 -10.83 0.12 9.88
N VAL A 127 -10.06 -0.32 10.89
CA VAL A 127 -9.71 0.49 12.07
C VAL A 127 -8.23 0.84 12.00
N ALA A 128 -7.94 2.14 12.07
CA ALA A 128 -6.57 2.64 12.19
C ALA A 128 -6.09 2.49 13.65
N LEU A 129 -5.03 1.71 13.83
CA LEU A 129 -4.40 1.48 15.12
C LEU A 129 -3.28 2.51 15.30
N HIS A 130 -3.47 3.41 16.26
CA HIS A 130 -2.51 4.46 16.59
C HIS A 130 -1.40 3.91 17.50
N LEU A 131 -0.18 4.40 17.28
CA LEU A 131 1.00 4.03 18.04
C LEU A 131 1.30 5.11 19.07
N HIS A 132 1.24 4.74 20.35
CA HIS A 132 1.47 5.63 21.47
C HIS A 132 2.74 5.20 22.22
N LEU A 133 3.54 6.17 22.61
CA LEU A 133 4.72 5.96 23.47
C LEU A 133 4.30 5.67 24.92
N PRO A 134 5.22 5.20 25.78
CA PRO A 134 4.92 4.95 27.19
C PRO A 134 4.25 6.17 27.84
N ASN A 135 3.22 5.91 28.67
CA ASN A 135 2.41 6.92 29.39
C ASN A 135 1.35 7.67 28.57
N LEU A 136 1.28 7.48 27.25
CA LEU A 136 0.24 8.09 26.41
C LEU A 136 -0.98 7.17 26.23
N GLN A 137 -0.81 5.84 26.34
CA GLN A 137 -1.90 4.87 26.31
C GLN A 137 -1.45 3.51 26.90
N SER A 138 -2.36 2.80 27.57
CA SER A 138 -2.06 1.48 28.14
C SER A 138 -2.30 0.37 27.10
N LEU A 139 -1.28 -0.46 26.87
CA LEU A 139 -1.38 -1.70 26.10
C LEU A 139 -1.93 -2.79 27.02
N LEU A 140 -3.22 -2.74 27.35
CA LEU A 140 -3.81 -3.74 28.25
C LEU A 140 -4.42 -4.90 27.45
N ASN A 141 -3.75 -6.05 27.54
CA ASN A 141 -4.41 -7.35 27.49
C ASN A 141 -4.35 -7.94 28.90
N ARG A 142 -5.50 -8.09 29.58
CA ARG A 142 -5.53 -8.66 30.93
C ARG A 142 -5.43 -10.19 30.93
N ASP A 143 -5.65 -10.84 29.79
CA ASP A 143 -5.73 -12.31 29.69
C ASP A 143 -4.88 -12.85 28.53
N GLY A 144 -3.67 -13.38 28.82
CA GLY A 144 -2.89 -14.32 27.99
C GLY A 144 -2.49 -13.93 26.55
N PRO A 145 -1.60 -14.66 25.86
CA PRO A 145 -1.18 -14.29 24.52
C PRO A 145 -2.23 -14.83 23.53
N THR A 146 -2.70 -14.06 22.54
CA THR A 146 -3.13 -14.75 21.31
C THR A 146 -3.24 -13.95 20.02
N TYR A 147 -2.92 -12.67 19.93
CA TYR A 147 -2.98 -11.98 18.63
C TYR A 147 -1.88 -10.93 18.45
N LEU A 148 -1.41 -10.80 17.21
CA LEU A 148 -0.63 -9.64 16.78
C LEU A 148 -1.49 -8.39 16.91
N TYR A 149 -0.86 -7.24 17.16
CA TYR A 149 -1.56 -5.97 17.32
C TYR A 149 -2.45 -5.65 16.11
N SER A 150 -2.01 -6.00 14.89
CA SER A 150 -2.80 -5.85 13.65
C SER A 150 -4.10 -6.67 13.61
N LYS A 151 -4.18 -7.78 14.34
CA LYS A 151 -5.35 -8.66 14.40
C LYS A 151 -6.31 -8.29 15.53
N PHE A 152 -5.92 -7.38 16.42
CA PHE A 152 -6.70 -7.03 17.59
C PHE A 152 -8.11 -6.52 17.26
N PRO A 153 -8.30 -5.62 16.28
CA PRO A 153 -9.63 -5.14 15.91
C PRO A 153 -10.59 -6.22 15.42
N LYS A 154 -10.08 -7.38 14.97
CA LYS A 154 -10.93 -8.52 14.58
C LYS A 154 -11.64 -9.14 15.78
N HIS A 155 -10.98 -9.13 16.94
CA HIS A 155 -11.43 -9.80 18.16
C HIS A 155 -11.91 -8.83 19.23
N HIS A 156 -11.48 -7.57 19.18
CA HIS A 156 -11.75 -6.58 20.19
C HIS A 156 -12.22 -5.24 19.60
N VAL A 157 -12.94 -4.48 20.41
CA VAL A 157 -13.38 -3.10 20.14
C VAL A 157 -12.72 -2.18 21.17
N TRP A 158 -12.21 -1.04 20.72
CA TRP A 158 -11.67 -0.03 21.63
C TRP A 158 -12.80 0.75 22.29
N ASN A 159 -12.86 0.74 23.63
CA ASN A 159 -13.84 1.52 24.39
C ASN A 159 -13.26 2.91 24.74
N TYR A 160 -13.76 3.95 24.08
CA TYR A 160 -13.32 5.34 24.31
C TYR A 160 -13.69 5.90 25.70
N GLY A 161 -14.66 5.30 26.40
CA GLY A 161 -15.14 5.79 27.70
C GLY A 161 -14.35 5.25 28.90
N TYR A 162 -13.87 4.01 28.81
CA TYR A 162 -13.20 3.33 29.93
C TYR A 162 -11.73 3.01 29.68
N LEU A 163 -11.24 3.17 28.44
CA LEU A 163 -9.89 2.92 27.94
C LEU A 163 -9.43 1.45 27.68
N PRO A 164 -10.07 0.33 28.11
CA PRO A 164 -9.61 -0.98 27.68
C PRO A 164 -10.23 -1.41 26.35
N TRP A 165 -9.58 -2.40 25.75
CA TRP A 165 -10.19 -3.20 24.70
C TRP A 165 -11.20 -4.18 25.30
N GLU A 166 -12.37 -4.25 24.68
CA GLU A 166 -13.43 -5.20 25.05
C GLU A 166 -13.62 -6.25 23.96
N PRO A 167 -14.03 -7.48 24.32
CA PRO A 167 -14.28 -8.53 23.34
C PRO A 167 -15.38 -8.08 22.37
N ARG A 168 -15.13 -8.32 21.08
CA ARG A 168 -16.05 -7.95 20.03
C ARG A 168 -17.16 -8.98 19.92
N HIS A 169 -18.40 -8.51 19.96
CA HIS A 169 -19.58 -9.36 19.79
C HIS A 169 -20.14 -9.37 18.35
N LEU A 170 -19.86 -8.35 17.52
CA LEU A 170 -20.40 -8.22 16.16
C LEU A 170 -19.38 -7.73 15.12
N CYS A 171 -19.55 -8.27 13.90
CA CYS A 171 -18.90 -7.89 12.62
C CYS A 171 -17.38 -8.09 12.56
N LEU A 172 -16.87 -8.38 11.35
CA LEU A 172 -15.42 -8.45 11.12
C LEU A 172 -14.84 -7.04 10.96
N SER A 173 -13.69 -6.80 11.59
CA SER A 173 -12.92 -5.57 11.42
C SER A 173 -11.45 -5.87 11.19
N VAL A 174 -10.82 -5.08 10.33
CA VAL A 174 -9.40 -5.21 9.96
C VAL A 174 -8.63 -4.05 10.58
N GLY A 175 -7.67 -4.39 11.45
CA GLY A 175 -6.73 -3.43 12.00
C GLY A 175 -5.63 -3.08 11.01
N ARG A 176 -5.35 -1.78 10.86
CA ARG A 176 -4.16 -1.29 10.16
C ARG A 176 -3.34 -0.42 11.09
N ILE A 177 -2.13 -0.87 11.40
CA ILE A 177 -1.15 -0.06 12.14
C ILE A 177 -0.71 1.07 11.23
N LEU A 178 -0.83 2.30 11.72
CA LEU A 178 -0.46 3.49 10.94
C LEU A 178 1.00 3.39 10.47
N CYS A 179 1.26 3.84 9.25
CA CYS A 179 2.61 3.95 8.73
C CYS A 179 3.35 5.03 9.52
N THR A 180 4.47 4.66 10.12
CA THR A 180 5.41 5.59 10.75
C THR A 180 6.64 5.72 9.87
N ASN A 181 7.17 6.94 9.77
CA ASN A 181 8.43 7.20 9.07
C ASN A 181 9.60 6.71 9.94
N PRO A 182 10.66 6.08 9.37
CA PRO A 182 11.91 5.81 10.08
C PRO A 182 12.46 6.99 10.89
N ALA A 183 12.27 8.24 10.43
CA ALA A 183 12.67 9.44 11.14
C ALA A 183 11.91 9.70 12.46
N GLU A 184 10.76 9.05 12.69
CA GLU A 184 9.99 9.13 13.95
C GLU A 184 10.58 8.27 15.08
N GLY A 185 11.73 7.62 14.85
CA GLY A 185 12.53 6.95 15.88
C GLY A 185 11.76 5.90 16.67
N GLU A 186 11.56 6.15 17.97
CA GLU A 186 10.91 5.22 18.90
C GLU A 186 9.55 4.71 18.41
N ARG A 187 8.75 5.55 17.73
CA ARG A 187 7.45 5.12 17.17
C ARG A 187 7.60 4.17 15.99
N TYR A 188 8.65 4.34 15.19
CA TYR A 188 8.98 3.43 14.10
C TYR A 188 9.42 2.07 14.64
N TYR A 189 10.31 2.05 15.63
CA TYR A 189 10.74 0.79 16.26
C TYR A 189 9.58 0.09 16.97
N LEU A 190 8.73 0.84 17.69
CA LEU A 190 7.52 0.29 18.32
C LEU A 190 6.59 -0.38 17.29
N ARG A 191 6.41 0.23 16.12
CA ARG A 191 5.64 -0.36 15.02
C ARG A 191 6.23 -1.70 14.58
N LEU A 192 7.55 -1.78 14.42
CA LEU A 192 8.23 -3.01 14.02
C LEU A 192 8.05 -4.12 15.06
N VAL A 193 8.18 -3.79 16.35
CA VAL A 193 7.99 -4.75 17.43
C VAL A 193 6.54 -5.25 17.47
N LEU A 194 5.55 -4.36 17.38
CA LEU A 194 4.12 -4.73 17.42
C LEU A 194 3.64 -5.55 16.21
N LEU A 195 4.43 -5.61 15.14
CA LEU A 195 4.18 -6.50 14.00
C LEU A 195 4.57 -7.95 14.30
N HIS A 196 5.48 -8.20 15.24
CA HIS A 196 6.06 -9.52 15.52
C HIS A 196 5.69 -10.05 16.91
N VAL A 197 5.57 -9.16 17.90
CA VAL A 197 5.25 -9.53 19.29
C VAL A 197 3.75 -9.75 19.47
N ARG A 198 3.39 -10.88 20.10
CA ARG A 198 2.00 -11.26 20.37
C ARG A 198 1.60 -10.88 21.78
N GLY A 199 0.45 -10.21 21.92
CA GLY A 199 -0.15 -9.90 23.23
C GLY A 199 0.74 -9.14 24.22
N PRO A 200 1.43 -8.05 23.84
CA PRO A 200 2.21 -7.28 24.80
C PRO A 200 1.30 -6.67 25.88
N THR A 201 1.59 -6.99 27.15
CA THR A 201 0.83 -6.51 28.32
C THR A 201 1.38 -5.22 28.90
N SER A 202 2.59 -4.82 28.49
CA SER A 202 3.25 -3.58 28.91
C SER A 202 4.37 -3.20 27.94
N PHE A 203 4.83 -1.95 28.01
CA PHE A 203 6.02 -1.51 27.27
C PHE A 203 7.30 -2.24 27.70
N ASN A 204 7.35 -2.74 28.93
CA ASN A 204 8.48 -3.54 29.40
C ASN A 204 8.44 -4.95 28.79
N ALA A 205 7.25 -5.54 28.61
CA ALA A 205 7.08 -6.81 27.91
C ALA A 205 7.46 -6.72 26.41
N LEU A 206 7.40 -5.52 25.80
CA LEU A 206 7.88 -5.32 24.43
C LEU A 206 9.41 -5.38 24.29
N LYS A 207 10.15 -5.20 25.38
CA LYS A 207 11.62 -5.27 25.39
C LYS A 207 12.15 -6.70 25.45
N THR A 208 11.28 -7.66 25.80
CA THR A 208 11.63 -9.06 26.00
C THR A 208 10.88 -9.91 24.99
N VAL A 209 11.60 -10.44 24.01
CA VAL A 209 11.09 -11.52 23.16
C VAL A 209 11.75 -12.79 23.67
N ASP A 210 10.94 -13.70 24.25
CA ASP A 210 11.40 -14.96 24.85
C ASP A 210 12.55 -14.82 25.89
N GLY A 211 12.57 -13.74 26.65
CA GLY A 211 13.57 -13.51 27.71
C GLY A 211 14.91 -12.95 27.22
N ALA A 212 15.10 -12.76 25.91
CA ALA A 212 16.27 -12.11 25.34
C ALA A 212 16.01 -10.61 25.11
N TYR A 213 16.94 -9.78 25.58
CA TYR A 213 16.99 -8.34 25.29
C TYR A 213 17.63 -8.13 23.91
N GLY A 214 16.91 -8.38 22.83
CA GLY A 214 17.48 -8.12 21.50
C GLY A 214 16.64 -8.68 20.37
N LEU A 215 15.86 -7.82 19.70
CA LEU A 215 15.21 -8.16 18.44
C LEU A 215 16.19 -8.12 17.24
N LEU A 216 17.44 -7.70 17.47
CA LEU A 216 18.41 -7.37 16.42
C LEU A 216 19.72 -8.17 16.49
N GLU A 217 19.86 -9.10 17.44
CA GLU A 217 21.04 -9.95 17.61
C GLU A 217 20.77 -11.41 17.22
N GLY A 218 19.89 -11.62 16.23
CA GLY A 218 19.91 -12.90 15.54
C GLY A 218 21.06 -12.86 14.54
N ASP A 219 22.07 -13.71 14.72
CA ASP A 219 23.21 -13.87 13.79
C ASP A 219 22.76 -14.13 12.32
N ASN A 220 21.49 -14.50 12.11
CA ASN A 220 20.88 -14.86 10.83
C ASN A 220 20.02 -13.76 10.19
N ALA A 221 19.87 -12.58 10.79
CA ALA A 221 18.92 -11.55 10.30
C ALA A 221 19.20 -11.10 8.85
N ILE A 222 20.48 -11.02 8.48
CA ILE A 222 20.92 -10.65 7.13
C ILE A 222 20.54 -11.73 6.12
N GLU A 223 20.64 -13.01 6.53
CA GLU A 223 20.28 -14.14 5.69
C GLU A 223 18.76 -14.22 5.48
N GLU A 224 17.97 -14.05 6.54
CA GLU A 224 16.51 -14.06 6.43
C GLU A 224 16.01 -12.93 5.52
N PHE A 225 16.62 -11.74 5.63
CA PHE A 225 16.30 -10.60 4.79
C PHE A 225 16.63 -10.83 3.31
N LEU A 226 17.80 -11.41 3.01
CA LEU A 226 18.17 -11.78 1.64
C LEU A 226 17.29 -12.92 1.10
N GLN A 227 16.95 -13.89 1.95
CA GLN A 227 16.05 -14.99 1.60
C GLN A 227 14.66 -14.46 1.23
N GLU A 228 14.10 -13.55 2.01
CA GLU A 228 12.82 -12.90 1.69
C GLU A 228 12.95 -12.12 0.37
N GLY A 229 13.99 -11.29 0.23
CA GLY A 229 14.26 -10.51 -0.97
C GLY A 229 14.32 -11.38 -2.24
N SER A 230 14.94 -12.56 -2.15
CA SER A 230 15.08 -13.49 -3.27
C SER A 230 13.74 -14.00 -3.81
N THR A 231 12.66 -13.97 -3.02
CA THR A 231 11.33 -14.44 -3.47
C THR A 231 10.60 -13.45 -4.37
N PHE A 232 10.97 -12.17 -4.35
CA PHE A 232 10.21 -11.11 -5.06
C PHE A 232 11.06 -10.07 -5.80
N GLN A 233 12.36 -9.97 -5.53
CA GLN A 233 13.26 -9.02 -6.20
C GLN A 233 13.84 -9.61 -7.49
N MET A 234 14.08 -8.75 -8.47
CA MET A 234 14.87 -9.11 -9.65
C MET A 234 16.36 -9.21 -9.29
N PRO A 235 17.15 -10.08 -9.95
CA PRO A 235 18.55 -10.33 -9.61
C PRO A 235 19.42 -9.06 -9.51
N TYR A 236 19.23 -8.10 -10.42
CA TYR A 236 19.91 -6.80 -10.36
C TYR A 236 19.58 -6.01 -9.08
N ALA A 237 18.31 -5.97 -8.68
CA ALA A 237 17.88 -5.29 -7.44
C ALA A 237 18.39 -6.04 -6.21
N LEU A 238 18.42 -7.38 -6.26
CA LEU A 238 18.95 -8.24 -5.21
C LEU A 238 20.47 -8.02 -5.00
N ARG A 239 21.25 -7.88 -6.08
CA ARG A 239 22.69 -7.51 -6.02
C ARG A 239 22.91 -6.16 -5.36
N ARG A 240 22.08 -5.15 -5.67
CA ARG A 240 22.16 -3.84 -5.00
C ARG A 240 21.81 -3.90 -3.52
N LEU A 241 20.82 -4.72 -3.16
CA LEU A 241 20.43 -4.95 -1.78
C LEU A 241 21.56 -5.63 -1.00
N PHE A 242 22.20 -6.65 -1.57
CA PHE A 242 23.40 -7.30 -1.03
C PHE A 242 24.52 -6.29 -0.74
N VAL A 243 24.83 -5.38 -1.69
CA VAL A 243 25.84 -4.33 -1.49
C VAL A 243 25.44 -3.35 -0.39
N THR A 244 24.15 -3.00 -0.31
CA THR A 244 23.63 -2.11 0.75
C THR A 244 23.84 -2.75 2.13
N LEU A 245 23.62 -4.06 2.26
CA LEU A 245 23.87 -4.78 3.52
C LEU A 245 25.36 -4.78 3.87
N LEU A 246 26.26 -5.07 2.92
CA LEU A 246 27.69 -5.01 3.16
C LEU A 246 28.17 -3.62 3.61
N VAL A 247 27.64 -2.56 3.01
CA VAL A 247 28.09 -1.19 3.29
C VAL A 247 27.62 -0.71 4.67
N HIS A 248 26.40 -1.06 5.07
CA HIS A 248 25.72 -0.46 6.22
C HIS A 248 25.62 -1.39 7.44
N TYR A 249 25.86 -2.69 7.29
CA TYR A 249 25.80 -3.67 8.38
C TYR A 249 27.14 -4.37 8.56
N GLU A 250 27.43 -4.78 9.79
CA GLU A 250 28.56 -5.64 10.12
C GLU A 250 28.26 -7.09 9.69
N VAL A 251 28.68 -7.45 8.48
CA VAL A 251 28.53 -8.81 7.96
C VAL A 251 29.72 -9.64 8.43
N GLY A 252 29.49 -10.61 9.32
CA GLY A 252 30.54 -11.47 9.88
C GLY A 252 31.28 -12.30 8.82
N ASN A 253 30.57 -12.85 7.82
CA ASN A 253 31.17 -13.62 6.73
C ASN A 253 30.56 -13.27 5.36
N PRO A 254 31.08 -12.25 4.66
CA PRO A 254 30.62 -11.83 3.35
C PRO A 254 30.73 -12.91 2.26
N ARG A 255 31.76 -13.76 2.30
CA ARG A 255 31.97 -14.84 1.32
C ARG A 255 30.89 -15.89 1.41
N PHE A 256 30.62 -16.36 2.62
CA PHE A 256 29.58 -17.35 2.86
C PHE A 256 28.22 -16.84 2.36
N LEU A 257 27.91 -15.57 2.64
CA LEU A 257 26.68 -14.93 2.18
C LEU A 257 26.60 -14.89 0.64
N LEU A 258 27.70 -14.54 -0.04
CA LEU A 258 27.77 -14.50 -1.50
C LEU A 258 27.59 -15.89 -2.11
N GLU A 259 28.28 -16.90 -1.58
CA GLU A 259 28.20 -18.29 -2.07
C GLU A 259 26.78 -18.84 -1.92
N LYS A 260 26.16 -18.61 -0.75
CA LYS A 260 24.79 -19.05 -0.45
C LYS A 260 23.75 -18.47 -1.40
N PHE A 261 23.86 -17.19 -1.73
CA PHE A 261 22.90 -16.49 -2.60
C PHE A 261 23.35 -16.38 -4.07
N SER A 262 24.45 -17.04 -4.44
CA SER A 262 25.07 -16.94 -5.77
C SER A 262 24.11 -17.28 -6.91
N THR A 263 23.29 -18.32 -6.72
CA THR A 263 22.31 -18.76 -7.73
C THR A 263 21.25 -17.69 -8.02
N GLN A 264 20.71 -17.07 -6.97
CA GLN A 264 19.68 -16.02 -7.08
C GLN A 264 20.29 -14.69 -7.56
N LEU A 265 21.53 -14.39 -7.15
CA LEU A 265 22.25 -13.18 -7.57
C LEU A 265 22.70 -13.23 -9.04
N SER A 266 22.76 -14.42 -9.66
CA SER A 266 23.25 -14.60 -11.03
C SER A 266 22.20 -15.09 -12.04
N GLU A 267 20.93 -15.25 -11.62
CA GLU A 267 19.85 -15.82 -12.44
C GLU A 267 19.65 -15.10 -13.78
N ASP A 268 19.81 -13.77 -13.82
CA ASP A 268 19.73 -12.98 -15.06
C ASP A 268 20.90 -13.24 -16.02
N PHE A 269 22.10 -13.45 -15.47
CA PHE A 269 23.28 -13.82 -16.24
C PHE A 269 23.21 -15.27 -16.72
N GLN A 270 22.65 -16.18 -15.93
CA GLN A 270 22.41 -17.57 -16.36
C GLN A 270 21.45 -17.61 -17.56
N CYS A 271 20.38 -16.82 -17.53
CA CYS A 271 19.45 -16.69 -18.66
C CYS A 271 20.14 -16.15 -19.93
N THR A 272 21.18 -15.33 -19.79
CA THR A 272 21.85 -14.65 -20.91
C THR A 272 23.01 -15.45 -21.49
N TYR A 273 23.81 -16.11 -20.63
CA TYR A 273 25.08 -16.75 -20.99
C TYR A 273 25.05 -18.29 -20.91
N GLY A 274 23.94 -18.89 -20.47
CA GLY A 274 23.75 -20.34 -20.46
C GLY A 274 24.69 -21.08 -19.49
N SER A 275 25.20 -22.25 -19.90
CA SER A 275 25.99 -23.18 -19.08
C SER A 275 27.43 -22.73 -18.77
N ASN A 276 27.85 -21.52 -19.16
CA ASN A 276 29.20 -21.04 -18.86
C ASN A 276 29.27 -20.46 -17.45
N GLU A 277 29.36 -21.35 -16.45
CA GLU A 277 29.33 -21.00 -15.02
C GLU A 277 30.40 -19.99 -14.62
N LYS A 278 31.61 -20.10 -15.19
CA LYS A 278 32.71 -19.16 -14.93
C LYS A 278 32.38 -17.74 -15.38
N LEU A 279 31.85 -17.61 -16.61
CA LEU A 279 31.48 -16.31 -17.16
C LEU A 279 30.31 -15.68 -16.38
N VAL A 280 29.33 -16.50 -15.99
CA VAL A 280 28.19 -16.07 -15.16
C VAL A 280 28.67 -15.54 -13.80
N HIS A 281 29.56 -16.29 -13.15
CA HIS A 281 30.14 -15.90 -11.86
C HIS A 281 30.98 -14.62 -11.97
N TYR A 282 31.81 -14.51 -13.02
CA TYR A 282 32.58 -13.29 -13.31
C TYR A 282 31.69 -12.06 -13.50
N LYS A 283 30.61 -12.18 -14.28
CA LYS A 283 29.66 -11.08 -14.54
C LYS A 283 28.93 -10.66 -13.28
N MET A 284 28.53 -11.63 -12.45
CA MET A 284 27.92 -11.36 -11.15
C MET A 284 28.85 -10.54 -10.25
N ILE A 285 30.10 -10.98 -10.06
CA ILE A 285 31.08 -10.27 -9.21
C ILE A 285 31.41 -8.89 -9.78
N THR A 286 31.57 -8.76 -11.10
CA THR A 286 31.80 -7.46 -11.75
C THR A 286 30.63 -6.50 -11.49
N SER A 287 29.37 -6.98 -11.56
CA SER A 287 28.19 -6.17 -11.28
C SER A 287 28.10 -5.72 -9.82
N ILE A 288 28.52 -6.58 -8.87
CA ILE A 288 28.60 -6.25 -7.45
C ILE A 288 29.69 -5.20 -7.22
N SER A 289 30.87 -5.37 -7.83
CA SER A 289 32.02 -4.47 -7.71
C SER A 289 31.69 -3.06 -8.20
N GLN A 290 31.06 -2.95 -9.38
CA GLN A 290 30.55 -1.66 -9.91
C GLN A 290 29.55 -0.99 -8.96
N SER A 291 28.73 -1.79 -8.27
CA SER A 291 27.76 -1.27 -7.31
C SER A 291 28.45 -0.77 -6.03
N ILE A 292 29.52 -1.44 -5.56
CA ILE A 292 30.34 -1.00 -4.42
C ILE A 292 31.07 0.31 -4.76
N GLU A 293 31.69 0.38 -5.94
CA GLU A 293 32.38 1.58 -6.43
C GLU A 293 31.44 2.79 -6.55
N SER A 294 30.19 2.56 -6.95
CA SER A 294 29.17 3.62 -7.02
C SER A 294 28.84 4.26 -5.66
N VAL A 295 29.14 3.55 -4.55
CA VAL A 295 28.98 4.02 -3.17
C VAL A 295 30.29 4.64 -2.64
N GLY A 296 31.36 4.63 -3.43
CA GLY A 296 32.66 5.22 -3.09
C GLY A 296 33.55 4.33 -2.21
N LYS A 297 33.26 3.03 -2.11
CA LYS A 297 34.10 2.04 -1.42
C LYS A 297 34.84 1.16 -2.42
N GLN A 298 35.88 0.45 -1.97
CA GLN A 298 36.57 -0.53 -2.80
C GLN A 298 36.11 -1.95 -2.48
N GLN A 299 36.13 -2.83 -3.49
CA GLN A 299 35.81 -4.24 -3.27
C GLN A 299 36.76 -4.89 -2.25
N ALA A 300 38.03 -4.46 -2.19
CA ALA A 300 39.03 -4.92 -1.23
C ALA A 300 38.69 -4.59 0.23
N ASP A 301 37.80 -3.62 0.48
CA ASP A 301 37.32 -3.29 1.83
C ASP A 301 36.40 -4.39 2.39
N PHE A 302 35.91 -5.27 1.51
CA PHE A 302 35.06 -6.40 1.84
C PHE A 302 35.83 -7.68 1.49
N ASP A 303 35.73 -8.73 2.31
CA ASP A 303 36.41 -10.02 2.05
C ASP A 303 35.75 -10.77 0.87
N LEU A 304 35.61 -10.16 -0.30
CA LEU A 304 34.98 -10.71 -1.49
C LEU A 304 36.04 -11.26 -2.45
N PRO A 305 35.72 -12.30 -3.24
CA PRO A 305 36.63 -12.83 -4.25
C PRO A 305 36.89 -11.77 -5.34
N LEU A 306 38.18 -11.47 -5.57
CA LEU A 306 38.65 -10.74 -6.73
C LEU A 306 38.68 -11.73 -7.90
N VAL A 307 38.03 -11.40 -9.02
CA VAL A 307 38.10 -12.22 -10.23
C VAL A 307 38.75 -11.41 -11.32
N SER A 308 39.89 -11.89 -11.81
CA SER A 308 40.59 -11.28 -12.94
C SER A 308 40.04 -11.86 -14.25
N TYR A 309 40.15 -11.10 -15.35
CA TYR A 309 39.74 -11.60 -16.67
C TYR A 309 40.58 -12.82 -17.12
N GLU A 310 41.74 -13.02 -16.47
CA GLU A 310 42.65 -14.14 -16.72
C GLU A 310 42.14 -15.48 -16.15
N ASP A 311 41.13 -15.45 -15.26
CA ASP A 311 40.55 -16.62 -14.60
C ASP A 311 39.34 -17.24 -15.35
N ILE A 312 38.95 -16.67 -16.50
CA ILE A 312 37.78 -17.07 -17.31
C ILE A 312 38.13 -18.22 -18.26
#